data_AF-A0A5K1CV48-F1
#
_entry.id   AF-A0A5K1CV48-F1
#
_cell.length_a   1.000
_cell.length_b   1.000
_cell.length_c   1.000
_cell.angle_alpha   90.00
_cell.angle_beta   90.00
_cell.angle_gamma   90.00
#
_symmetry.space_group_name_H-M   'P 1'
#
loop_
_entity.id
_entity.type
_entity.pdbx_description
1 polymer ?
#
loop_
_entity_poly.entity_id
_entity_poly.type
_entity_poly.pdbx_seq_one_letter_code
_entity_poly.pdbx_strand_id
1 'polypeptide(L)'
;RLHSVASEVLKCVQEGLDAAVRLCKNYSQDIDWDSLETINEDHESSIGCEREEKIIHVVKILSCTIEDLYELGIIAATGGGSLVTILNLSWKGVVMLLQPPKQILTNKISVNGIIISLISLATESLRCAAEAWVSITNVSPVVGEVKRAFLPIKFYLINAVRISSTYPCQAFGIHKEISLCVLKFSTLGFNFCKEKHLKTANEAMTEFLEPTYFLLLHTLLNSSEIECNCKFQLLDWLFPEERYSCSFNSDESHDVATEGKNAIDAIFSLTCEDKPRATTLLLGRIAILLNLLKSSSDLKEEMVLGVSRKLNFVLDAIVSADVYSSI
;
A
#
# COMPACT_ATOMS: atom_id res chain seq x y z
N ARG A 1 -6.15 -39.77 -6.20
CA ARG A 1 -4.69 -39.94 -5.96
C ARG A 1 -3.95 -38.60 -6.10
N LEU A 2 -4.02 -37.92 -7.25
CA LEU A 2 -3.42 -36.58 -7.45
C LEU A 2 -3.79 -35.54 -6.37
N HIS A 3 -5.08 -35.41 -6.01
CA HIS A 3 -5.49 -34.48 -4.95
C HIS A 3 -4.90 -34.78 -3.56
N SER A 4 -4.73 -36.06 -3.22
CA SER A 4 -4.14 -36.46 -1.93
C SER A 4 -2.64 -36.19 -1.90
N VAL A 5 -1.93 -36.43 -3.02
CA VAL A 5 -0.51 -36.07 -3.16
C VAL A 5 -0.32 -34.57 -3.13
N ALA A 6 -1.16 -33.79 -3.82
CA ALA A 6 -1.09 -32.33 -3.82
C ALA A 6 -1.33 -31.75 -2.40
N SER A 7 -2.26 -32.33 -1.64
CA SER A 7 -2.51 -31.91 -0.25
C SER A 7 -1.33 -32.22 0.69
N GLU A 8 -0.71 -33.39 0.54
CA GLU A 8 0.49 -33.77 1.32
C GLU A 8 1.67 -32.85 0.97
N VAL A 9 1.91 -32.61 -0.32
CA VAL A 9 2.95 -31.68 -0.78
C VAL A 9 2.72 -30.28 -0.20
N LEU A 10 1.49 -29.78 -0.25
CA LEU A 10 1.14 -28.47 0.30
C LEU A 10 1.43 -28.40 1.81
N LYS A 11 1.13 -29.46 2.56
CA LYS A 11 1.42 -29.54 3.99
C LYS A 11 2.93 -29.54 4.27
N CYS A 12 3.70 -30.35 3.54
CA CYS A 12 5.16 -30.37 3.65
C CYS A 12 5.77 -29.00 3.34
N VAL A 13 5.27 -28.30 2.32
CA VAL A 13 5.71 -26.94 1.98
C VAL A 13 5.40 -25.97 3.12
N GLN A 14 4.22 -26.05 3.73
CA GLN A 14 3.84 -25.20 4.87
C GLN A 14 4.77 -25.42 6.07
N GLU A 15 5.02 -26.68 6.43
CA GLU A 15 5.91 -27.02 7.55
C GLU A 15 7.36 -26.58 7.27
N GLY A 16 7.84 -26.76 6.04
CA GLY A 16 9.16 -26.31 5.62
C GLY A 16 9.31 -24.79 5.66
N LEU A 17 8.30 -24.05 5.20
CA LEU A 17 8.29 -22.59 5.22
C LEU A 17 8.30 -22.05 6.65
N ASP A 18 7.46 -22.61 7.52
CA ASP A 18 7.39 -22.22 8.92
C ASP A 18 8.71 -22.55 9.66
N ALA A 19 9.34 -23.69 9.34
CA ALA A 19 10.66 -24.03 9.88
C ALA A 19 11.75 -23.06 9.40
N ALA A 20 11.78 -22.69 8.12
CA ALA A 20 12.74 -21.73 7.57
C ALA A 20 12.60 -20.35 8.22
N VAL A 21 11.36 -19.87 8.36
CA VAL A 21 11.03 -18.60 9.02
C VAL A 21 11.47 -18.62 10.50
N ARG A 22 11.20 -19.71 11.23
CA ARG A 22 11.65 -19.88 12.62
C ARG A 22 13.17 -19.93 12.75
N LEU A 23 13.85 -20.64 11.86
CA LEU A 23 15.31 -20.74 11.83
C LEU A 23 15.95 -19.36 11.65
N CYS A 24 15.48 -18.61 10.64
CA CYS A 24 15.96 -17.26 10.36
C CYS A 24 15.72 -16.30 11.53
N LYS A 25 14.56 -16.42 12.19
CA LYS A 25 14.26 -15.64 13.39
C LYS A 25 15.27 -15.92 14.51
N ASN A 26 15.56 -17.19 14.77
CA ASN A 26 16.51 -17.57 15.82
C ASN A 26 17.92 -17.06 15.49
N TYR A 27 18.38 -17.23 14.24
CA TYR A 27 19.69 -16.70 13.83
C TYR A 27 19.79 -15.17 13.97
N SER A 28 18.72 -14.45 13.67
CA SER A 28 18.69 -12.98 13.84
C SER A 28 18.73 -12.59 15.32
N GLN A 29 18.11 -13.37 16.21
CA GLN A 29 18.13 -13.12 17.66
C GLN A 29 19.46 -13.46 18.33
N ASP A 30 20.23 -14.40 17.75
CA ASP A 30 21.54 -14.82 18.25
C ASP A 30 22.68 -13.85 17.89
N ILE A 31 22.38 -12.77 17.14
CA ILE A 31 23.35 -11.75 16.76
C ILE A 31 23.13 -10.49 17.60
N ASP A 32 24.23 -9.99 18.17
CA ASP A 32 24.32 -8.66 18.78
C ASP A 32 24.55 -7.62 17.67
N TRP A 33 23.45 -7.08 17.14
CA TRP A 33 23.47 -6.11 16.04
C TRP A 33 24.03 -4.73 16.46
N ASP A 34 23.91 -4.37 17.74
CA ASP A 34 24.37 -3.08 18.27
C ASP A 34 25.90 -2.98 18.27
N SER A 35 26.58 -4.13 18.39
CA SER A 35 28.05 -4.19 18.34
C SER A 35 28.64 -3.80 16.98
N LEU A 36 27.85 -3.74 15.89
CA LEU A 36 28.32 -3.47 14.54
C LEU A 36 28.50 -1.96 14.24
N GLU A 37 27.74 -1.08 14.89
CA GLU A 37 27.89 0.38 14.70
C GLU A 37 29.27 0.87 15.20
N THR A 38 29.80 0.22 16.23
CA THR A 38 31.11 0.51 16.85
C THR A 38 32.33 -0.05 16.10
N ILE A 39 32.18 -0.99 15.17
CA ILE A 39 33.33 -1.65 14.50
C ILE A 39 33.92 -0.78 13.38
N ASN A 40 33.17 0.19 12.85
CA ASN A 40 33.67 1.09 11.80
C ASN A 40 34.74 2.08 12.31
N GLU A 41 35.03 2.16 13.61
CA GLU A 41 36.00 3.11 14.18
C GLU A 41 37.34 2.50 14.65
N ASP A 42 37.44 1.19 14.91
CA ASP A 42 38.68 0.60 15.46
C ASP A 42 39.18 -0.60 14.61
N HIS A 43 40.33 -0.39 13.96
CA HIS A 43 41.04 -1.42 13.21
C HIS A 43 41.78 -2.43 14.10
N GLU A 44 41.80 -3.68 13.60
CA GLU A 44 42.79 -4.75 13.83
C GLU A 44 42.73 -5.53 15.15
N SER A 45 41.86 -6.55 15.18
CA SER A 45 42.17 -7.83 15.85
C SER A 45 41.56 -9.01 15.09
N SER A 46 42.24 -10.17 15.08
CA SER A 46 41.80 -11.38 14.34
C SER A 46 40.46 -11.96 14.83
N ILE A 47 39.96 -11.49 15.98
CA ILE A 47 38.67 -11.86 16.58
C ILE A 47 37.50 -11.09 15.91
N GLY A 48 37.78 -9.95 15.26
CA GLY A 48 36.79 -9.21 14.47
C GLY A 48 36.35 -9.96 13.21
N CYS A 49 37.28 -10.68 12.57
CA CYS A 49 37.07 -11.39 11.30
C CYS A 49 36.00 -12.49 11.40
N GLU A 50 36.06 -13.37 12.41
CA GLU A 50 35.09 -14.47 12.55
C GLU A 50 33.67 -13.97 12.93
N ARG A 51 33.58 -12.89 13.71
CA ARG A 51 32.30 -12.30 14.10
C ARG A 51 31.62 -11.62 12.91
N GLU A 52 32.37 -10.84 12.14
CA GLU A 52 31.88 -10.21 10.92
C GLU A 52 31.45 -11.26 9.89
N GLU A 53 32.23 -12.33 9.71
CA GLU A 53 31.86 -13.45 8.82
C GLU A 53 30.54 -14.11 9.23
N LYS A 54 30.31 -14.34 10.54
CA LYS A 54 29.05 -14.88 11.06
C LYS A 54 27.87 -13.95 10.74
N ILE A 55 28.04 -12.64 10.94
CA ILE A 55 27.00 -11.65 10.68
C ILE A 55 26.67 -11.60 9.19
N ILE A 56 27.69 -11.54 8.32
CA ILE A 56 27.53 -11.59 6.86
C ILE A 56 26.77 -12.85 6.44
N HIS A 57 27.11 -14.00 7.03
CA HIS A 57 26.46 -15.26 6.72
C HIS A 57 24.97 -15.25 7.09
N VAL A 58 24.62 -14.76 8.29
CA VAL A 58 23.22 -14.66 8.72
C VAL A 58 22.45 -13.65 7.90
N VAL A 59 23.04 -12.49 7.57
CA VAL A 59 22.43 -11.50 6.67
C VAL A 59 22.12 -12.12 5.31
N LYS A 60 23.03 -12.94 4.78
CA LYS A 60 22.83 -13.65 3.50
C LYS A 60 21.67 -14.64 3.60
N ILE A 61 21.62 -15.46 4.66
CA ILE A 61 20.52 -16.41 4.90
C ILE A 61 19.18 -15.67 5.00
N LEU A 62 19.14 -14.59 5.80
CA LEU A 62 17.94 -13.76 5.97
C LEU A 62 17.49 -13.17 4.63
N SER A 63 18.42 -12.60 3.86
CA SER A 63 18.12 -11.97 2.57
C SER A 63 17.55 -12.96 1.57
N CYS A 64 18.21 -14.11 1.37
CA CYS A 64 17.71 -15.15 0.48
C CYS A 64 16.34 -15.67 0.93
N THR A 65 16.15 -15.89 2.23
CA THR A 65 14.86 -16.38 2.74
C THR A 65 13.74 -15.36 2.54
N ILE A 66 14.01 -14.07 2.74
CA ILE A 66 13.03 -13.00 2.50
C ILE A 66 12.68 -12.91 1.01
N GLU A 67 13.67 -12.99 0.11
CA GLU A 67 13.46 -12.98 -1.35
C GLU A 67 12.60 -14.18 -1.78
N ASP A 68 12.93 -15.39 -1.33
CA ASP A 68 12.17 -16.60 -1.64
C ASP A 68 10.73 -16.52 -1.10
N LEU A 69 10.55 -16.03 0.14
CA LEU A 69 9.22 -15.82 0.73
C LEU A 69 8.42 -14.78 -0.04
N TYR A 70 9.07 -13.70 -0.47
CA TYR A 70 8.46 -12.65 -1.27
C TYR A 70 7.99 -13.18 -2.63
N GLU A 71 8.87 -13.86 -3.37
CA GLU A 71 8.51 -14.48 -4.66
C GLU A 71 7.38 -15.50 -4.49
N LEU A 72 7.45 -16.35 -3.47
CA LEU A 72 6.41 -17.32 -3.16
C LEU A 72 5.08 -16.62 -2.82
N GLY A 73 5.13 -15.48 -2.12
CA GLY A 73 3.97 -14.64 -1.83
C GLY A 73 3.32 -14.06 -3.08
N ILE A 74 4.11 -13.62 -4.06
CA ILE A 74 3.62 -13.16 -5.37
C ILE A 74 2.96 -14.31 -6.14
N ILE A 75 3.63 -15.47 -6.21
CA ILE A 75 3.10 -16.66 -6.89
C ILE A 75 1.79 -17.11 -6.23
N ALA A 76 1.74 -17.18 -4.90
CA ALA A 76 0.55 -17.59 -4.16
C ALA A 76 -0.64 -16.64 -4.38
N ALA A 77 -0.39 -15.34 -4.60
CA ALA A 77 -1.44 -14.38 -4.91
C ALA A 77 -2.14 -14.69 -6.24
N THR A 78 -1.41 -15.20 -7.23
CA THR A 78 -1.98 -15.60 -8.54
C THR A 78 -2.80 -16.90 -8.46
N GLY A 79 -2.52 -17.77 -7.48
CA GLY A 79 -3.24 -19.05 -7.29
C GLY A 79 -4.61 -18.94 -6.62
N GLY A 80 -5.05 -17.72 -6.30
CA GLY A 80 -6.34 -17.45 -5.65
C GLY A 80 -6.49 -18.13 -4.29
N GLY A 81 -7.72 -18.50 -3.93
CA GLY A 81 -8.03 -19.08 -2.61
C GLY A 81 -7.36 -20.43 -2.31
N SER A 82 -6.85 -21.14 -3.33
CA SER A 82 -6.23 -22.45 -3.16
C SER A 82 -4.86 -22.40 -2.44
N LEU A 83 -4.17 -21.26 -2.51
CA LEU A 83 -2.84 -21.05 -1.92
C LEU A 83 -2.86 -20.04 -0.76
N VAL A 84 -4.02 -19.75 -0.18
CA VAL A 84 -4.18 -18.73 0.89
C VAL A 84 -3.26 -18.97 2.09
N THR A 85 -3.01 -20.23 2.46
CA THR A 85 -2.12 -20.56 3.57
C THR A 85 -0.66 -20.25 3.23
N ILE A 86 -0.22 -20.56 2.01
CA ILE A 86 1.13 -20.20 1.54
C ILE A 86 1.25 -18.68 1.49
N LEU A 87 0.28 -18.00 0.88
CA LEU A 87 0.23 -16.53 0.80
C LEU A 87 0.42 -15.90 2.19
N ASN A 88 -0.35 -16.37 3.18
CA ASN A 88 -0.30 -15.85 4.54
C ASN A 88 1.06 -16.13 5.22
N LEU A 89 1.59 -17.36 5.11
CA LEU A 89 2.88 -17.70 5.71
C LEU A 89 4.02 -16.92 5.05
N SER A 90 4.02 -16.79 3.73
CA SER A 90 4.99 -16.03 2.96
C SER A 90 5.08 -14.58 3.42
N TRP A 91 3.97 -13.83 3.35
CA TRP A 91 3.96 -12.41 3.74
C TRP A 91 4.19 -12.19 5.23
N LYS A 92 3.68 -13.09 6.09
CA LYS A 92 3.98 -13.05 7.53
C LYS A 92 5.48 -13.26 7.78
N GLY A 93 6.10 -14.18 7.06
CA GLY A 93 7.54 -14.44 7.09
C GLY A 93 8.33 -13.21 6.65
N VAL A 94 8.01 -12.62 5.49
CA VAL A 94 8.63 -11.38 5.00
C VAL A 94 8.56 -10.28 6.05
N VAL A 95 7.36 -9.96 6.56
CA VAL A 95 7.18 -8.89 7.55
C VAL A 95 7.98 -9.17 8.81
N MET A 96 7.99 -10.40 9.30
CA MET A 96 8.68 -10.76 10.54
C MET A 96 10.22 -10.69 10.39
N LEU A 97 10.76 -11.23 9.30
CA LEU A 97 12.20 -11.26 9.06
C LEU A 97 12.77 -9.89 8.68
N LEU A 98 11.92 -8.99 8.17
CA LEU A 98 12.27 -7.59 7.95
C LEU A 98 12.35 -6.77 9.26
N GLN A 99 11.92 -7.27 10.42
CA GLN A 99 12.00 -6.44 11.65
C GLN A 99 13.43 -6.24 12.19
N PRO A 100 14.34 -7.25 12.17
CA PRO A 100 15.70 -7.12 12.71
C PRO A 100 16.84 -7.50 11.73
N PRO A 101 17.98 -6.78 11.67
CA PRO A 101 18.20 -5.35 11.91
C PRO A 101 17.94 -4.56 10.61
N LYS A 102 17.22 -3.45 10.74
CA LYS A 102 16.67 -2.70 9.59
C LYS A 102 17.74 -2.26 8.60
N GLN A 103 18.84 -1.67 9.09
CA GLN A 103 19.81 -0.95 8.27
C GLN A 103 20.68 -1.86 7.39
N ILE A 104 20.97 -3.08 7.85
CA ILE A 104 21.84 -4.00 7.12
C ILE A 104 21.05 -4.65 5.97
N LEU A 105 19.78 -4.96 6.21
CA LEU A 105 18.89 -5.58 5.22
C LEU A 105 18.54 -4.63 4.07
N THR A 106 18.47 -3.31 4.31
CA THR A 106 18.13 -2.33 3.26
C THR A 106 19.16 -2.25 2.14
N ASN A 107 20.41 -2.67 2.39
CA ASN A 107 21.46 -2.72 1.37
C ASN A 107 21.45 -4.01 0.54
N LYS A 108 20.66 -5.00 0.94
CA LYS A 108 20.60 -6.33 0.31
C LYS A 108 19.26 -6.62 -0.33
N ILE A 109 18.17 -6.10 0.25
CA ILE A 109 16.80 -6.39 -0.17
C ILE A 109 16.11 -5.11 -0.63
N SER A 110 15.39 -5.20 -1.76
CA SER A 110 14.55 -4.10 -2.24
C SER A 110 13.26 -3.99 -1.43
N VAL A 111 13.33 -3.30 -0.28
CA VAL A 111 12.15 -3.01 0.55
C VAL A 111 11.12 -2.18 -0.23
N ASN A 112 11.57 -1.23 -1.05
CA ASN A 112 10.70 -0.44 -1.93
C ASN A 112 9.92 -1.35 -2.88
N GLY A 113 10.58 -2.32 -3.50
CA GLY A 113 9.95 -3.29 -4.40
C GLY A 113 8.89 -4.12 -3.70
N ILE A 114 9.15 -4.56 -2.45
CA ILE A 114 8.18 -5.31 -1.65
C ILE A 114 6.92 -4.48 -1.37
N ILE A 115 7.08 -3.21 -0.96
CA ILE A 115 5.95 -2.31 -0.68
C ILE A 115 5.16 -2.03 -1.97
N ILE A 116 5.84 -1.73 -3.09
CA ILE A 116 5.21 -1.52 -4.41
C ILE A 116 4.37 -2.74 -4.78
N SER A 117 4.89 -3.95 -4.62
CA SER A 117 4.17 -5.18 -4.98
C SER A 117 2.93 -5.40 -4.13
N LEU A 118 2.99 -5.15 -2.81
CA LEU A 118 1.82 -5.20 -1.94
C LEU A 118 0.75 -4.18 -2.35
N ILE A 119 1.16 -2.94 -2.66
CA ILE A 119 0.26 -1.89 -3.15
C ILE A 119 -0.36 -2.28 -4.48
N SER A 120 0.42 -2.87 -5.39
CA SER A 120 -0.02 -3.32 -6.70
C SER A 120 -1.04 -4.44 -6.57
N LEU A 121 -0.79 -5.44 -5.71
CA LEU A 121 -1.72 -6.52 -5.41
C LEU A 121 -3.04 -5.99 -4.82
N ALA A 122 -2.97 -5.02 -3.90
CA ALA A 122 -4.16 -4.39 -3.33
C ALA A 122 -4.97 -3.62 -4.39
N THR A 123 -4.28 -2.81 -5.20
CA THR A 123 -4.85 -1.97 -6.25
C THR A 123 -5.52 -2.82 -7.33
N GLU A 124 -4.84 -3.86 -7.78
CA GLU A 124 -5.34 -4.79 -8.79
C GLU A 124 -6.56 -5.56 -8.28
N SER A 125 -6.49 -6.07 -7.05
CA SER A 125 -7.60 -6.79 -6.43
C SER A 125 -8.83 -5.89 -6.29
N LEU A 126 -8.65 -4.60 -5.97
CA LEU A 126 -9.73 -3.63 -5.91
C LEU A 126 -10.32 -3.34 -7.30
N ARG A 127 -9.46 -3.17 -8.31
CA ARG A 127 -9.88 -2.98 -9.71
C ARG A 127 -10.77 -4.13 -10.17
N CYS A 128 -10.31 -5.37 -10.03
CA CYS A 128 -11.06 -6.56 -10.40
C CYS A 128 -12.43 -6.65 -9.69
N ALA A 129 -12.47 -6.33 -8.39
CA ALA A 129 -13.73 -6.30 -7.65
C ALA A 129 -14.68 -5.21 -8.15
N ALA A 130 -14.16 -4.00 -8.43
CA ALA A 130 -14.93 -2.88 -8.93
C ALA A 130 -15.52 -3.16 -10.32
N GLU A 131 -14.71 -3.70 -11.25
CA GLU A 131 -15.17 -4.10 -12.59
C GLU A 131 -16.27 -5.15 -12.50
N ALA A 132 -16.12 -6.13 -11.61
CA ALA A 132 -17.13 -7.16 -11.40
C ALA A 132 -18.46 -6.57 -10.92
N TRP A 133 -18.44 -5.58 -10.02
CA TRP A 133 -19.68 -4.97 -9.51
C TRP A 133 -20.33 -4.02 -10.52
N VAL A 134 -19.55 -3.19 -11.21
CA VAL A 134 -20.09 -2.27 -12.23
C VAL A 134 -20.69 -3.03 -13.41
N SER A 135 -20.15 -4.20 -13.76
CA SER A 135 -20.72 -5.03 -14.82
C SER A 135 -22.08 -5.66 -14.46
N ILE A 136 -22.44 -5.70 -13.17
CA ILE A 136 -23.70 -6.26 -12.69
C ILE A 136 -24.74 -5.13 -12.60
N THR A 137 -25.48 -4.90 -13.69
CA THR A 137 -26.48 -3.83 -13.72
C THR A 137 -27.66 -4.14 -12.78
N ASN A 138 -28.04 -3.16 -11.94
CA ASN A 138 -29.25 -3.15 -11.11
C ASN A 138 -29.33 -4.18 -9.96
N VAL A 139 -28.26 -4.90 -9.63
CA VAL A 139 -28.23 -5.78 -8.45
C VAL A 139 -27.14 -5.29 -7.51
N SER A 140 -27.54 -4.86 -6.30
CA SER A 140 -26.56 -4.53 -5.27
C SER A 140 -25.78 -5.78 -4.90
N PRO A 141 -24.43 -5.70 -4.80
CA PRO A 141 -23.66 -6.83 -4.34
C PRO A 141 -24.03 -7.16 -2.89
N VAL A 142 -24.01 -8.45 -2.55
CA VAL A 142 -24.33 -8.91 -1.20
C VAL A 142 -23.21 -8.49 -0.25
N VAL A 143 -23.54 -7.91 0.91
CA VAL A 143 -22.57 -7.41 1.91
C VAL A 143 -21.46 -8.43 2.21
N GLY A 144 -21.84 -9.70 2.39
CA GLY A 144 -20.88 -10.78 2.69
C GLY A 144 -19.90 -11.07 1.54
N GLU A 145 -20.31 -10.86 0.29
CA GLU A 145 -19.44 -11.02 -0.88
C GLU A 145 -18.49 -9.85 -1.03
N VAL A 146 -18.98 -8.63 -0.83
CA VAL A 146 -18.17 -7.40 -0.81
C VAL A 146 -17.07 -7.50 0.25
N LYS A 147 -17.45 -7.81 1.51
CA LYS A 147 -16.47 -7.93 2.59
C LYS A 147 -15.44 -9.03 2.30
N ARG A 148 -15.85 -10.14 1.67
CA ARG A 148 -14.93 -11.21 1.27
C ARG A 148 -13.95 -10.78 0.19
N ALA A 149 -14.40 -10.00 -0.81
CA ALA A 149 -13.52 -9.42 -1.83
C ALA A 149 -12.50 -8.45 -1.22
N PHE A 150 -12.87 -7.74 -0.14
CA PHE A 150 -11.98 -6.81 0.56
C PHE A 150 -10.98 -7.47 1.52
N LEU A 151 -11.16 -8.73 1.91
CA LEU A 151 -10.21 -9.45 2.77
C LEU A 151 -8.77 -9.47 2.21
N PRO A 152 -8.51 -9.93 0.96
CA PRO A 152 -7.17 -9.93 0.40
C PRO A 152 -6.61 -8.50 0.25
N ILE A 153 -7.45 -7.54 -0.15
CA ILE A 153 -7.04 -6.13 -0.30
C ILE A 153 -6.54 -5.57 1.03
N LYS A 154 -7.33 -5.75 2.10
CA LYS A 154 -6.95 -5.34 3.45
C LYS A 154 -5.69 -6.03 3.93
N PHE A 155 -5.54 -7.32 3.65
CA PHE A 155 -4.35 -8.08 4.00
C PHE A 155 -3.10 -7.46 3.37
N TYR A 156 -3.12 -7.14 2.07
CA TYR A 156 -1.98 -6.50 1.41
C TYR A 156 -1.69 -5.11 1.97
N LEU A 157 -2.72 -4.28 2.17
CA LEU A 157 -2.56 -2.94 2.75
C LEU A 157 -1.99 -2.98 4.18
N ILE A 158 -2.45 -3.89 5.04
CA ILE A 158 -1.91 -4.04 6.40
C ILE A 158 -0.42 -4.39 6.36
N ASN A 159 -0.01 -5.30 5.48
CA ASN A 159 1.39 -5.65 5.35
C ASN A 159 2.21 -4.48 4.79
N ALA A 160 1.68 -3.72 3.82
CA ALA A 160 2.33 -2.51 3.30
C ALA A 160 2.52 -1.46 4.40
N VAL A 161 1.50 -1.23 5.24
CA VAL A 161 1.58 -0.32 6.41
C VAL A 161 2.66 -0.78 7.39
N ARG A 162 2.70 -2.07 7.73
CA ARG A 162 3.69 -2.63 8.68
C ARG A 162 5.11 -2.43 8.19
N ILE A 163 5.38 -2.76 6.92
CA ILE A 163 6.71 -2.60 6.33
C ILE A 163 7.05 -1.10 6.22
N SER A 164 6.13 -0.26 5.76
CA SER A 164 6.36 1.19 5.65
C SER A 164 6.63 1.85 6.99
N SER A 165 5.98 1.40 8.06
CA SER A 165 6.22 1.90 9.42
C SER A 165 7.55 1.41 9.98
N THR A 166 8.03 0.26 9.50
CA THR A 166 9.34 -0.29 9.88
C THR A 166 10.47 0.39 9.11
N TYR A 167 10.23 0.76 7.85
CA TYR A 167 11.18 1.33 6.88
C TYR A 167 10.66 2.63 6.26
N PRO A 168 10.50 3.70 7.06
CA PRO A 168 9.87 4.93 6.59
C PRO A 168 10.65 5.64 5.49
N CYS A 169 11.99 5.62 5.50
CA CYS A 169 12.81 6.23 4.45
C CYS A 169 12.63 5.53 3.10
N GLN A 170 12.60 4.20 3.10
CA GLN A 170 12.34 3.37 1.93
C GLN A 170 10.92 3.61 1.39
N ALA A 171 9.93 3.61 2.29
CA ALA A 171 8.55 3.92 1.94
C ALA A 171 8.40 5.35 1.37
N PHE A 172 9.14 6.32 1.91
CA PHE A 172 9.15 7.68 1.36
C PHE A 172 9.78 7.74 -0.03
N GLY A 173 10.78 6.89 -0.31
CA GLY A 173 11.35 6.75 -1.65
C GLY A 173 10.33 6.39 -2.75
N ILE A 174 9.17 5.86 -2.35
CA ILE A 174 8.04 5.50 -3.21
C ILE A 174 6.73 6.21 -2.78
N HIS A 175 6.86 7.40 -2.19
CA HIS A 175 5.71 8.14 -1.65
C HIS A 175 4.65 8.45 -2.71
N LYS A 176 5.04 8.61 -3.98
CA LYS A 176 4.11 8.87 -5.07
C LYS A 176 3.22 7.65 -5.34
N GLU A 177 3.78 6.45 -5.32
CA GLU A 177 3.05 5.18 -5.50
C GLU A 177 2.07 4.96 -4.35
N ILE A 178 2.52 5.21 -3.11
CA ILE A 178 1.67 5.17 -1.92
C ILE A 178 0.51 6.16 -2.03
N SER A 179 0.84 7.41 -2.36
CA SER A 179 -0.15 8.50 -2.46
C SER A 179 -1.14 8.25 -3.60
N LEU A 180 -0.67 7.74 -4.74
CA LEU A 180 -1.51 7.36 -5.87
C LEU A 180 -2.46 6.21 -5.51
N CYS A 181 -2.00 5.20 -4.77
CA CYS A 181 -2.84 4.11 -4.28
C CYS A 181 -4.00 4.67 -3.43
N VAL A 182 -3.67 5.48 -2.41
CA VAL A 182 -4.68 6.12 -1.55
C VAL A 182 -5.66 6.95 -2.38
N LEU A 183 -5.14 7.70 -3.37
CA LEU A 183 -5.94 8.53 -4.25
C LEU A 183 -6.88 7.73 -5.17
N LYS A 184 -6.42 6.61 -5.74
CA LYS A 184 -7.27 5.70 -6.52
C LYS A 184 -8.39 5.11 -5.66
N PHE A 185 -8.07 4.66 -4.44
CA PHE A 185 -9.05 4.11 -3.51
C PHE A 185 -10.09 5.16 -3.10
N SER A 186 -9.66 6.35 -2.69
CA SER A 186 -10.60 7.43 -2.31
C SER A 186 -11.48 7.89 -3.48
N THR A 187 -10.91 7.97 -4.69
CA THR A 187 -11.67 8.33 -5.90
C THR A 187 -12.72 7.26 -6.22
N LEU A 188 -12.35 5.98 -6.14
CA LEU A 188 -13.27 4.88 -6.39
C LEU A 188 -14.43 4.87 -5.39
N GLY A 189 -14.16 5.10 -4.09
CA GLY A 189 -15.20 5.21 -3.07
C GLY A 189 -16.26 6.25 -3.44
N PHE A 190 -15.85 7.43 -3.90
CA PHE A 190 -16.78 8.44 -4.41
C PHE A 190 -17.57 7.99 -5.63
N ASN A 191 -16.97 7.26 -6.57
CA ASN A 191 -17.71 6.74 -7.72
C ASN A 191 -18.77 5.72 -7.28
N PHE A 192 -18.50 4.88 -6.28
CA PHE A 192 -19.52 3.99 -5.71
C PHE A 192 -20.67 4.76 -5.03
N CYS A 193 -20.44 5.96 -4.49
CA CYS A 193 -21.50 6.80 -3.93
C CYS A 193 -22.52 7.28 -4.98
N LYS A 194 -22.08 7.49 -6.23
CA LYS A 194 -22.94 8.02 -7.31
C LYS A 194 -23.98 6.99 -7.76
N GLU A 195 -23.67 5.71 -7.65
CA GLU A 195 -24.50 4.63 -8.14
C GLU A 195 -25.25 3.94 -6.99
N LYS A 196 -26.59 4.02 -6.99
CA LYS A 196 -27.43 3.46 -5.91
C LYS A 196 -27.16 1.98 -5.62
N HIS A 197 -26.85 1.19 -6.65
CA HIS A 197 -26.60 -0.25 -6.49
C HIS A 197 -25.21 -0.55 -5.90
N LEU A 198 -24.27 0.40 -5.91
CA LEU A 198 -22.93 0.25 -5.33
C LEU A 198 -22.80 0.79 -3.91
N LYS A 199 -23.90 1.30 -3.33
CA LYS A 199 -23.92 1.83 -1.95
C LYS A 199 -23.35 0.84 -0.92
N THR A 200 -23.72 -0.43 -1.03
CA THR A 200 -23.20 -1.50 -0.16
C THR A 200 -21.68 -1.66 -0.27
N ALA A 201 -21.14 -1.54 -1.50
CA ALA A 201 -19.71 -1.60 -1.74
C ALA A 201 -18.98 -0.41 -1.12
N ASN A 202 -19.54 0.80 -1.27
CA ASN A 202 -19.01 2.01 -0.66
C ASN A 202 -18.99 1.95 0.87
N GLU A 203 -20.10 1.55 1.50
CA GLU A 203 -20.20 1.44 2.96
C GLU A 203 -19.18 0.44 3.51
N ALA A 204 -19.05 -0.73 2.88
CA ALA A 204 -18.05 -1.70 3.26
C ALA A 204 -16.61 -1.21 3.02
N MET A 205 -16.37 -0.41 1.98
CA MET A 205 -15.04 0.14 1.68
C MET A 205 -14.64 1.16 2.75
N THR A 206 -15.56 2.06 3.11
CA THR A 206 -15.42 3.05 4.18
C THR A 206 -15.19 2.38 5.54
N GLU A 207 -15.92 1.29 5.84
CA GLU A 207 -15.76 0.55 7.10
C GLU A 207 -14.45 -0.25 7.14
N PHE A 208 -14.10 -0.93 6.04
CA PHE A 208 -13.14 -2.03 6.08
C PHE A 208 -11.75 -1.68 5.55
N LEU A 209 -11.67 -0.87 4.50
CA LEU A 209 -10.43 -0.54 3.78
C LEU A 209 -9.93 0.86 4.10
N GLU A 210 -10.84 1.84 4.21
CA GLU A 210 -10.51 3.26 4.43
C GLU A 210 -9.56 3.54 5.59
N PRO A 211 -9.78 2.98 6.78
CA PRO A 211 -8.83 3.17 7.88
C PRO A 211 -7.42 2.70 7.54
N THR A 212 -7.29 1.65 6.71
CA THR A 212 -5.98 1.02 6.43
C THR A 212 -5.22 1.76 5.34
N TYR A 213 -5.89 2.16 4.25
CA TYR A 213 -5.20 2.91 3.20
C TYR A 213 -4.84 4.33 3.67
N PHE A 214 -5.66 4.97 4.51
CA PHE A 214 -5.27 6.24 5.11
C PHE A 214 -4.14 6.07 6.12
N LEU A 215 -4.14 4.99 6.89
CA LEU A 215 -3.02 4.69 7.79
C LEU A 215 -1.69 4.59 7.03
N LEU A 216 -1.68 4.07 5.79
CA LEU A 216 -0.49 4.03 4.95
C LEU A 216 0.07 5.43 4.66
N LEU A 217 -0.80 6.41 4.38
CA LEU A 217 -0.41 7.81 4.21
C LEU A 217 0.08 8.42 5.54
N HIS A 218 -0.67 8.20 6.62
CA HIS A 218 -0.32 8.68 7.96
C HIS A 218 1.04 8.15 8.43
N THR A 219 1.40 6.91 8.12
CA THR A 219 2.72 6.34 8.41
C THR A 219 3.85 7.22 7.89
N LEU A 220 3.71 7.79 6.69
CA LEU A 220 4.73 8.70 6.11
C LEU A 220 4.70 10.07 6.80
N LEU A 221 3.53 10.65 6.99
CA LEU A 221 3.38 12.00 7.54
C LEU A 221 3.80 12.07 9.03
N ASN A 222 3.58 11.00 9.78
CA ASN A 222 3.86 10.95 11.22
C ASN A 222 5.25 10.42 11.56
N SER A 223 5.98 9.84 10.61
CA SER A 223 7.33 9.31 10.84
C SER A 223 8.27 10.37 11.43
N SER A 224 9.08 9.98 12.42
CA SER A 224 10.18 10.81 12.94
C SER A 224 11.44 10.71 12.09
N GLU A 225 11.56 9.68 11.26
CA GLU A 225 12.75 9.41 10.43
C GLU A 225 12.70 10.16 9.09
N ILE A 226 11.52 10.65 8.68
CA ILE A 226 11.35 11.44 7.45
C ILE A 226 11.42 12.92 7.79
N GLU A 227 12.30 13.66 7.10
CA GLU A 227 12.43 15.10 7.23
C GLU A 227 11.12 15.84 6.91
N CYS A 228 10.86 16.93 7.63
CA CYS A 228 9.64 17.72 7.45
C CYS A 228 9.47 18.24 6.00
N ASN A 229 10.56 18.69 5.37
CA ASN A 229 10.54 19.18 3.99
C ASN A 229 10.08 18.11 2.99
N CYS A 230 10.51 16.86 3.18
CA CYS A 230 10.06 15.72 2.39
C CYS A 230 8.55 15.50 2.51
N LYS A 231 8.00 15.65 3.72
CA LYS A 231 6.54 15.53 3.95
C LYS A 231 5.76 16.67 3.27
N PHE A 232 6.32 17.88 3.24
CA PHE A 232 5.71 18.98 2.49
C PHE A 232 5.72 18.71 0.98
N GLN A 233 6.80 18.14 0.42
CA GLN A 233 6.83 17.73 -0.99
C GLN A 233 5.73 16.70 -1.32
N LEU A 234 5.47 15.76 -0.40
CA LEU A 234 4.37 14.81 -0.53
C LEU A 234 3.01 15.55 -0.56
N LEU A 235 2.79 16.51 0.33
CA LEU A 235 1.57 17.33 0.32
C LEU A 235 1.44 18.17 -0.94
N ASP A 236 2.54 18.74 -1.45
CA ASP A 236 2.56 19.50 -2.69
C ASP A 236 2.23 18.62 -3.91
N TRP A 237 2.69 17.37 -3.90
CA TRP A 237 2.36 16.40 -4.93
C TRP A 237 0.87 16.01 -4.90
N LEU A 238 0.30 15.79 -3.71
CA LEU A 238 -1.12 15.49 -3.53
C LEU A 238 -2.02 16.69 -3.88
N PHE A 239 -1.59 17.91 -3.55
CA PHE A 239 -2.36 19.14 -3.64
C PHE A 239 -1.60 20.23 -4.41
N PRO A 240 -1.52 20.11 -5.75
CA PRO A 240 -0.83 21.10 -6.58
C PRO A 240 -1.55 22.46 -6.52
N GLU A 241 -0.78 23.55 -6.51
CA GLU A 241 -1.28 24.93 -6.39
C GLU A 241 -1.83 25.51 -7.70
N GLU A 242 -1.79 24.74 -8.79
CA GLU A 242 -2.25 25.20 -10.10
C GLU A 242 -3.77 25.31 -10.14
N ARG A 243 -4.28 26.50 -10.50
CA ARG A 243 -5.71 26.72 -10.70
C ARG A 243 -6.22 25.76 -11.77
N TYR A 244 -7.27 25.02 -11.44
CA TYR A 244 -8.04 24.26 -12.42
C TYR A 244 -8.71 25.24 -13.38
N SER A 245 -8.02 25.61 -14.46
CA SER A 245 -8.67 26.27 -15.58
C SER A 245 -9.57 25.22 -16.23
N CYS A 246 -10.87 25.31 -15.99
CA CYS A 246 -11.87 24.49 -16.67
C CYS A 246 -11.77 24.72 -18.18
N SER A 247 -11.02 23.89 -18.90
CA SER A 247 -11.18 23.79 -20.35
C SER A 247 -12.45 22.99 -20.60
N PHE A 248 -13.57 23.68 -20.74
CA PHE A 248 -14.81 23.14 -21.29
C PHE A 248 -14.54 22.72 -22.75
N ASN A 249 -14.10 21.49 -22.95
CA ASN A 249 -14.30 20.80 -24.23
C ASN A 249 -15.37 19.76 -23.99
N SER A 250 -16.61 20.22 -24.15
CA SER A 250 -17.81 19.38 -24.23
C SER A 250 -17.81 18.66 -25.58
N ASP A 251 -17.50 17.37 -25.57
CA ASP A 251 -18.00 16.43 -26.57
C ASP A 251 -17.73 15.02 -26.05
N GLU A 252 -18.65 14.47 -25.26
CA GLU A 252 -18.75 13.03 -25.09
C GLU A 252 -20.22 12.65 -24.84
N SER A 253 -20.76 11.92 -25.80
CA SER A 253 -22.13 11.44 -25.89
C SER A 253 -22.46 10.46 -24.75
N HIS A 254 -23.57 10.73 -24.07
CA HIS A 254 -24.14 9.90 -23.01
C HIS A 254 -24.49 8.47 -23.48
N ASP A 255 -23.81 7.48 -22.93
CA ASP A 255 -24.26 6.10 -22.88
C ASP A 255 -23.97 5.53 -21.47
N VAL A 256 -25.03 5.45 -20.66
CA VAL A 256 -24.98 5.33 -19.18
C VAL A 256 -24.34 4.02 -18.69
N ALA A 257 -24.27 2.98 -19.53
CA ALA A 257 -23.61 1.72 -19.19
C ALA A 257 -22.10 1.70 -19.52
N THR A 258 -21.63 2.60 -20.38
CA THR A 258 -20.23 2.70 -20.81
C THR A 258 -19.45 3.66 -19.90
N GLU A 259 -20.13 4.62 -19.25
CA GLU A 259 -19.52 5.58 -18.32
C GLU A 259 -18.84 4.92 -17.11
N GLY A 260 -19.47 3.93 -16.46
CA GLY A 260 -18.92 3.31 -15.24
C GLY A 260 -17.65 2.48 -15.46
N LYS A 261 -17.60 1.68 -16.54
CA LYS A 261 -16.41 0.89 -16.90
C LYS A 261 -15.27 1.79 -17.38
N ASN A 262 -15.59 2.79 -18.22
CA ASN A 262 -14.62 3.78 -18.67
C ASN A 262 -14.04 4.58 -17.48
N ALA A 263 -14.83 4.87 -16.45
CA ALA A 263 -14.38 5.55 -15.25
C ALA A 263 -13.41 4.71 -14.40
N ILE A 264 -13.67 3.40 -14.21
CA ILE A 264 -12.73 2.50 -13.52
C ILE A 264 -11.42 2.41 -14.30
N ASP A 265 -11.49 2.18 -15.62
CA ASP A 265 -10.29 2.11 -16.46
C ASP A 265 -9.49 3.41 -16.41
N ALA A 266 -10.16 4.57 -16.41
CA ALA A 266 -9.52 5.88 -16.27
C ALA A 266 -8.85 6.08 -14.90
N ILE A 267 -9.42 5.58 -13.80
CA ILE A 267 -8.79 5.69 -12.47
C ILE A 267 -7.56 4.78 -12.38
N PHE A 268 -7.68 3.53 -12.83
CA PHE A 268 -6.64 2.54 -12.58
C PHE A 268 -5.51 2.56 -13.59
N SER A 269 -5.71 3.11 -14.79
CA SER A 269 -4.66 3.33 -15.80
C SER A 269 -3.64 4.41 -15.41
N LEU A 270 -3.97 5.29 -14.46
CA LEU A 270 -3.09 6.38 -14.03
C LEU A 270 -1.82 5.84 -13.36
N THR A 271 -0.69 6.45 -13.72
CA THR A 271 0.64 6.21 -13.17
C THR A 271 1.08 7.40 -12.31
N CYS A 272 2.16 7.24 -11.54
CA CYS A 272 2.70 8.31 -10.69
C CYS A 272 3.36 9.44 -11.49
N GLU A 273 3.68 9.18 -12.76
CA GLU A 273 4.25 10.15 -13.71
C GLU A 273 3.17 10.94 -14.46
N ASP A 274 1.95 10.40 -14.54
CA ASP A 274 0.81 11.17 -15.01
C ASP A 274 0.60 12.32 -14.05
N LYS A 275 0.70 13.55 -14.58
CA LYS A 275 0.62 14.75 -13.75
C LYS A 275 -0.60 14.65 -12.82
N PRO A 276 -0.51 15.22 -11.61
CA PRO A 276 -1.64 15.36 -10.71
C PRO A 276 -2.71 16.33 -11.27
N ARG A 277 -2.96 16.39 -12.57
CA ARG A 277 -3.94 17.26 -13.22
C ARG A 277 -5.17 16.51 -13.71
N ALA A 278 -5.19 15.17 -13.60
CA ALA A 278 -6.37 14.40 -13.96
C ALA A 278 -7.56 14.84 -13.10
N THR A 279 -8.54 15.50 -13.71
CA THR A 279 -9.83 15.87 -13.11
C THR A 279 -10.52 14.64 -12.50
N THR A 280 -10.28 13.46 -13.08
CA THR A 280 -10.70 12.15 -12.59
C THR A 280 -10.39 11.91 -11.12
N LEU A 281 -9.27 12.43 -10.60
CA LEU A 281 -8.82 12.20 -9.21
C LEU A 281 -9.20 13.34 -8.25
N LEU A 282 -9.91 14.37 -8.72
CA LEU A 282 -10.19 15.58 -7.93
C LEU A 282 -10.99 15.26 -6.66
N LEU A 283 -12.04 14.45 -6.77
CA LEU A 283 -12.86 14.04 -5.63
C LEU A 283 -12.02 13.25 -4.61
N GLY A 284 -11.18 12.32 -5.07
CA GLY A 284 -10.28 11.58 -4.18
C GLY A 284 -9.36 12.48 -3.37
N ARG A 285 -8.83 13.57 -3.97
CA ARG A 285 -8.01 14.55 -3.23
C ARG A 285 -8.81 15.30 -2.18
N ILE A 286 -10.03 15.70 -2.51
CA ILE A 286 -10.91 16.33 -1.53
C ILE A 286 -11.14 15.39 -0.35
N ALA A 287 -11.42 14.09 -0.59
CA ALA A 287 -11.51 13.11 0.49
C ALA A 287 -10.23 13.04 1.32
N ILE A 288 -9.06 12.97 0.68
CA ILE A 288 -7.79 12.88 1.41
C ILE A 288 -7.59 14.12 2.27
N LEU A 289 -7.78 15.33 1.75
CA LEU A 289 -7.59 16.55 2.54
C LEU A 289 -8.59 16.60 3.71
N LEU A 290 -9.85 16.26 3.47
CA LEU A 290 -10.85 16.19 4.53
C LEU A 290 -10.51 15.14 5.59
N ASN A 291 -9.98 13.98 5.19
CA ASN A 291 -9.53 12.96 6.13
C ASN A 291 -8.35 13.47 6.97
N LEU A 292 -7.35 14.09 6.35
CA LEU A 292 -6.19 14.68 7.07
C LEU A 292 -6.63 15.78 8.05
N LEU A 293 -7.62 16.60 7.69
CA LEU A 293 -8.19 17.62 8.59
C LEU A 293 -8.95 16.99 9.76
N LYS A 294 -9.76 15.97 9.50
CA LYS A 294 -10.49 15.21 10.54
C LYS A 294 -9.54 14.52 11.51
N SER A 295 -8.44 13.98 11.00
CA SER A 295 -7.40 13.27 11.76
C SER A 295 -6.27 14.21 12.22
N SER A 296 -6.50 15.52 12.26
CA SER A 296 -5.48 16.51 12.61
C SER A 296 -4.93 16.36 14.03
N SER A 297 -5.72 15.80 14.96
CA SER A 297 -5.25 15.45 16.31
C SER A 297 -4.13 14.41 16.31
N ASP A 298 -4.04 13.61 15.25
CA ASP A 298 -3.08 12.52 15.12
C ASP A 298 -1.84 12.96 14.34
N LEU A 299 -1.80 14.21 13.89
CA LEU A 299 -0.70 14.80 13.13
C LEU A 299 0.18 15.69 14.04
N LYS A 300 1.49 15.72 13.74
CA LYS A 300 2.40 16.71 14.35
C LYS A 300 2.01 18.13 13.93
N GLU A 301 2.29 19.13 14.78
CA GLU A 301 1.92 20.53 14.56
C GLU A 301 2.39 21.07 13.19
N GLU A 302 3.63 20.76 12.81
CA GLU A 302 4.20 21.08 11.50
C GLU A 302 3.34 20.55 10.33
N MET A 303 2.77 19.36 10.48
CA MET A 303 1.91 18.73 9.48
C MET A 303 0.51 19.32 9.48
N VAL A 304 -0.03 19.68 10.64
CA VAL A 304 -1.30 20.42 10.74
C VAL A 304 -1.19 21.74 10.00
N LEU A 305 -0.09 22.48 10.19
CA LEU A 305 0.18 23.71 9.45
C LEU A 305 0.30 23.45 7.95
N GLY A 306 1.04 22.42 7.53
CA GLY A 306 1.16 22.02 6.12
C GLY A 306 -0.18 21.73 5.47
N VAL A 307 -1.02 20.91 6.12
CA VAL A 307 -2.37 20.57 5.65
C VAL A 307 -3.26 21.82 5.60
N SER A 308 -3.20 22.70 6.60
CA SER A 308 -4.01 23.93 6.63
C SER A 308 -3.70 24.87 5.47
N ARG A 309 -2.43 24.96 5.03
CA ARG A 309 -2.03 25.75 3.86
C ARG A 309 -2.62 25.23 2.55
N LYS A 310 -3.03 23.96 2.51
CA LYS A 310 -3.69 23.34 1.35
C LYS A 310 -5.20 23.53 1.35
N LEU A 311 -5.79 24.25 2.31
CA LEU A 311 -7.24 24.54 2.30
C LEU A 311 -7.70 25.30 1.05
N ASN A 312 -6.85 26.18 0.51
CA ASN A 312 -7.14 26.90 -0.74
C ASN A 312 -7.42 25.95 -1.90
N PHE A 313 -6.75 24.79 -1.94
CA PHE A 313 -6.99 23.76 -2.95
C PHE A 313 -8.46 23.31 -2.95
N VAL A 314 -9.05 23.05 -1.78
CA VAL A 314 -10.46 22.63 -1.68
C VAL A 314 -11.40 23.76 -2.06
N LEU A 315 -11.10 25.00 -1.65
CA LEU A 315 -11.91 26.16 -2.04
C LEU A 315 -11.93 26.34 -3.56
N ASP A 316 -10.78 26.20 -4.21
CA ASP A 316 -10.68 26.26 -5.67
C ASP A 316 -11.37 25.08 -6.35
N ALA A 317 -11.25 23.87 -5.77
CA ALA A 317 -11.85 22.65 -6.33
C ALA A 317 -13.39 22.63 -6.24
N ILE A 318 -13.99 23.16 -5.17
CA ILE A 318 -15.45 23.18 -4.99
C ILE A 318 -16.16 24.07 -6.03
N VAL A 319 -15.46 25.06 -6.59
CA VAL A 319 -16.00 25.91 -7.66
C VAL A 319 -16.16 25.13 -8.99
N SER A 320 -15.49 23.97 -9.13
CA SER A 320 -15.66 23.10 -10.29
C SER A 320 -17.07 22.49 -10.34
N ALA A 321 -17.72 22.55 -11.51
CA ALA A 321 -19.06 22.03 -11.71
C ALA A 321 -19.18 20.54 -11.35
N ASP A 322 -18.19 19.73 -11.72
CA ASP A 322 -18.17 18.29 -11.46
C ASP A 322 -18.11 17.95 -9.97
N VAL A 323 -17.42 18.80 -9.20
CA VAL A 323 -17.32 18.66 -7.74
C VAL A 323 -18.61 19.13 -7.09
N TYR A 324 -19.11 20.30 -7.48
CA TYR A 324 -20.35 20.86 -6.95
C TYR A 324 -21.55 19.95 -7.17
N SER A 325 -21.65 19.27 -8.32
CA SER A 325 -22.73 18.33 -8.61
C SER A 325 -22.62 16.99 -7.86
N SER A 326 -21.46 16.70 -7.27
CA SER A 326 -21.17 15.45 -6.54
C SER A 326 -21.34 15.58 -5.02
N ILE A 327 -21.58 16.81 -4.51
CA ILE A 327 -21.84 17.14 -3.10
C ILE A 327 -23.35 17.17 -2.86
#